data_AF-A0A7D8UDJ0-F1
#
_entry.id   AF-A0A7D8UDJ0-F1
#
_cell.length_a   1.000
_cell.length_b   1.000
_cell.length_c   1.000
_cell.angle_alpha   90.00
_cell.angle_beta   90.00
_cell.angle_gamma   90.00
#
_symmetry.space_group_name_H-M   'P 1'
#
loop_
_entity.id
_entity.type
_entity.pdbx_description
1 polymer ?
#
loop_
_entity_poly.entity_id
_entity_poly.type
_entity_poly.pdbx_seq_one_letter_code
_entity_poly.pdbx_strand_id
1 'polypeptide(L)'
;MEPADRLRNLMVMALADGSLAEREVNYLTDRCLQMGLGETELRDAIRFALEDGAEVKLHAGSEEAESLLTDFLRMMAADGRLTEDEKQLFAICAAKLGYSGSDVNALIDRVVGK
;
A
#
# COMPACT_ATOMS: atom_id res chain seq x y z
N MET A 1 7.72 -12.66 3.52
CA MET A 1 6.24 -12.66 3.45
C MET A 1 5.78 -13.40 2.21
N GLU A 2 4.72 -14.20 2.32
CA GLU A 2 4.08 -14.85 1.15
C GLU A 2 3.44 -13.80 0.23
N PRO A 3 3.47 -13.97 -1.10
CA PRO A 3 2.90 -13.02 -2.05
C PRO A 3 1.45 -12.61 -1.75
N ALA A 4 0.61 -13.57 -1.33
CA ALA A 4 -0.79 -13.33 -1.00
C ALA A 4 -0.98 -12.42 0.23
N ASP A 5 -0.13 -12.53 1.25
CA ASP A 5 -0.21 -11.67 2.43
C ASP A 5 0.22 -10.24 2.12
N ARG A 6 1.20 -10.08 1.22
CA ARG A 6 1.62 -8.76 0.74
C ARG A 6 0.51 -8.09 -0.07
N LEU A 7 -0.20 -8.84 -0.91
CA LEU A 7 -1.35 -8.32 -1.64
C LEU A 7 -2.49 -7.89 -0.70
N ARG A 8 -2.80 -8.68 0.34
CA ARG A 8 -3.77 -8.30 1.38
C ARG A 8 -3.39 -7.00 2.07
N ASN A 9 -2.14 -6.86 2.46
CA ASN A 9 -1.64 -5.66 3.11
C ASN A 9 -1.75 -4.43 2.19
N LEU A 10 -1.40 -4.56 0.91
CA LEU A 10 -1.59 -3.49 -0.08
C LEU A 10 -3.06 -3.11 -0.22
N MET A 11 -3.95 -4.11 -0.29
CA MET A 11 -5.39 -3.89 -0.44
C MET A 11 -6.01 -3.18 0.77
N VAL A 12 -5.62 -3.57 1.99
CA VAL A 12 -6.06 -2.89 3.23
C VAL A 12 -5.64 -1.43 3.26
N MET A 13 -4.41 -1.13 2.82
CA MET A 13 -3.95 0.26 2.77
C MET A 13 -4.65 1.05 1.66
N ALA A 14 -4.90 0.43 0.51
CA ALA A 14 -5.58 1.07 -0.62
C ALA A 14 -7.05 1.41 -0.28
N LEU A 15 -7.74 0.55 0.46
CA LEU A 15 -9.13 0.78 0.90
C LEU A 15 -9.24 1.64 2.18
N ALA A 16 -8.14 2.18 2.70
CA ALA A 16 -8.15 2.92 3.97
C ALA A 16 -8.97 4.22 3.91
N ASP A 17 -9.16 4.80 2.73
CA ASP A 17 -10.02 5.96 2.50
C ASP A 17 -11.48 5.58 2.14
N GLY A 18 -11.77 4.29 2.05
CA GLY A 18 -13.08 3.74 1.73
C GLY A 18 -13.38 3.61 0.23
N SER A 19 -12.43 3.87 -0.66
CA SER A 19 -12.62 3.73 -2.11
C SER A 19 -11.36 3.25 -2.83
N LEU A 20 -11.48 2.89 -4.11
CA LEU A 20 -10.34 2.63 -5.00
C LEU A 20 -10.57 3.36 -6.30
N ALA A 21 -9.62 4.22 -6.68
CA ALA A 21 -9.59 4.85 -7.99
C ALA A 21 -9.14 3.86 -9.07
N GLU A 22 -9.53 4.10 -10.32
CA GLU A 22 -9.19 3.24 -11.47
C GLU A 22 -7.66 3.01 -11.60
N ARG A 23 -6.86 4.04 -11.30
CA ARG A 23 -5.39 3.95 -11.30
C ARG A 23 -4.85 2.96 -10.26
N GLU A 24 -5.48 2.89 -9.09
CA GLU A 24 -5.07 2.01 -8.00
C GLU A 24 -5.44 0.57 -8.32
N VAL A 25 -6.62 0.36 -8.91
CA VAL A 25 -7.06 -0.94 -9.42
C VAL A 25 -6.10 -1.48 -10.48
N ASN A 26 -5.69 -0.63 -11.44
CA ASN A 26 -4.72 -1.02 -12.47
C ASN A 26 -3.36 -1.38 -11.85
N TYR A 27 -2.86 -0.57 -10.92
CA TYR A 27 -1.61 -0.84 -10.22
C TYR A 27 -1.64 -2.16 -9.44
N LEU A 28 -2.71 -2.42 -8.68
CA LEU A 28 -2.88 -3.65 -7.90
C LEU A 28 -2.95 -4.89 -8.82
N THR A 29 -3.61 -4.76 -9.97
CA THR A 29 -3.70 -5.82 -10.98
C THR A 29 -2.32 -6.13 -11.56
N ASP A 30 -1.55 -5.11 -11.96
CA ASP A 30 -0.18 -5.27 -12.46
C ASP A 30 0.73 -5.90 -11.41
N ARG A 31 0.59 -5.51 -10.14
CA ARG A 31 1.35 -6.12 -9.04
C ARG A 31 0.97 -7.56 -8.79
N CYS A 32 -0.31 -7.94 -8.86
CA CYS A 32 -0.72 -9.35 -8.78
C CYS A 32 -0.02 -10.19 -9.85
N LEU A 33 -0.03 -9.71 -11.10
CA LEU A 33 0.62 -10.39 -12.22
C LEU A 33 2.13 -10.55 -12.01
N GLN A 34 2.81 -9.49 -11.55
CA GLN A 34 4.25 -9.53 -11.25
C GLN A 34 4.61 -10.51 -10.13
N MET A 35 3.68 -10.74 -9.21
CA MET A 35 3.85 -11.66 -8.08
C MET A 35 3.44 -13.10 -8.41
N GLY A 36 2.99 -13.36 -9.65
CA GLY A 36 2.50 -14.68 -10.07
C GLY A 36 1.16 -15.06 -9.44
N LEU A 37 0.39 -14.07 -8.97
CA LEU A 37 -0.91 -14.25 -8.33
C LEU A 37 -2.03 -14.21 -9.38
N GLY A 38 -3.05 -15.04 -9.17
CA GLY A 38 -4.22 -15.12 -10.03
C GLY A 38 -5.41 -14.33 -9.51
N GLU A 39 -6.54 -14.48 -10.20
CA GLU A 39 -7.81 -13.83 -9.85
C GLU A 39 -8.31 -14.27 -8.46
N THR A 40 -8.02 -15.51 -8.05
CA THR A 40 -8.42 -16.06 -6.75
C THR A 40 -7.76 -15.28 -5.61
N GLU A 41 -6.45 -15.07 -5.65
CA GLU A 41 -5.74 -14.35 -4.61
C GLU A 41 -6.12 -12.88 -4.56
N LEU A 42 -6.39 -12.26 -5.71
CA LEU A 42 -6.91 -10.90 -5.77
C LEU A 42 -8.29 -10.79 -5.13
N ARG A 43 -9.22 -11.70 -5.45
CA ARG A 43 -10.55 -11.73 -4.85
C ARG A 43 -10.50 -11.95 -3.34
N ASP A 44 -9.58 -12.79 -2.88
CA ASP A 44 -9.37 -13.04 -1.45
C ASP A 44 -8.79 -11.83 -0.73
N ALA A 45 -7.89 -11.08 -1.38
CA ALA A 45 -7.35 -9.84 -0.85
C ALA A 45 -8.41 -8.74 -0.74
N ILE A 46 -9.26 -8.59 -1.76
CA ILE A 46 -10.42 -7.66 -1.74
C ILE A 46 -11.34 -8.01 -0.58
N ARG A 47 -11.72 -9.28 -0.46
CA ARG A 47 -12.60 -9.75 0.62
C ARG A 47 -11.99 -9.44 1.99
N PHE A 48 -10.71 -9.76 2.19
CA PHE A 48 -10.01 -9.49 3.44
C PHE A 48 -10.00 -7.99 3.78
N ALA A 49 -9.76 -7.11 2.82
CA ALA A 49 -9.70 -5.67 3.09
C ALA A 49 -11.06 -5.03 3.37
N LEU A 50 -12.16 -5.66 2.90
CA LEU A 50 -13.53 -5.24 3.21
C LEU A 50 -14.06 -5.80 4.54
N GLU A 51 -13.36 -6.75 5.17
CA GLU A 51 -13.73 -7.28 6.48
C GLU A 51 -13.43 -6.24 7.58
N ASP A 52 -14.39 -6.02 8.49
CA ASP A 52 -14.22 -5.13 9.63
C ASP A 52 -13.02 -5.57 10.49
N GLY A 53 -12.06 -4.68 10.68
CA GLY A 53 -10.85 -4.95 11.48
C GLY A 53 -9.67 -5.54 10.70
N ALA A 54 -9.67 -5.45 9.37
CA ALA A 54 -8.50 -5.78 8.57
C ALA A 54 -7.30 -4.89 8.94
N GLU A 55 -6.23 -5.50 9.47
CA GLU A 55 -5.02 -4.82 9.89
C GLU A 55 -3.81 -5.31 9.11
N VAL A 56 -2.88 -4.39 8.85
CA VAL A 56 -1.61 -4.71 8.21
C VAL A 56 -0.74 -5.47 9.20
N LYS A 57 -0.37 -6.71 8.86
CA LYS A 57 0.42 -7.59 9.73
C LYS A 57 1.91 -7.41 9.51
N LEU A 58 2.46 -6.27 9.96
CA LEU A 58 3.89 -5.96 9.81
C LEU A 58 4.46 -5.25 11.03
N HIS A 59 5.73 -5.55 11.34
CA HIS A 59 6.50 -4.83 12.34
C HIS A 59 7.23 -3.64 11.72
N ALA A 60 7.19 -2.50 12.44
CA ALA A 60 7.90 -1.27 12.09
C ALA A 60 9.40 -1.53 11.83
N GLY A 61 9.94 -0.88 10.80
CA GLY A 61 11.38 -0.94 10.49
C GLY A 61 11.86 -2.25 9.88
N SER A 62 10.96 -3.20 9.59
CA SER A 62 11.29 -4.35 8.75
C SER A 62 11.46 -3.94 7.29
N GLU A 63 12.38 -4.59 6.57
CA GLU A 63 12.57 -4.37 5.13
C GLU A 63 11.26 -4.62 4.35
N GLU A 64 10.43 -5.54 4.85
CA GLU A 64 9.11 -5.84 4.28
C GLU A 64 8.12 -4.67 4.44
N ALA A 65 8.10 -3.99 5.60
CA ALA A 65 7.26 -2.81 5.81
C ALA A 65 7.70 -1.63 4.96
N GLU A 66 9.00 -1.43 4.80
CA GLU A 66 9.52 -0.37 3.94
C GLU A 66 9.22 -0.65 2.46
N SER A 67 9.34 -1.91 2.05
CA SER A 67 8.99 -2.35 0.70
C SER A 67 7.49 -2.17 0.42
N LEU A 68 6.65 -2.49 1.39
CA LEU A 68 5.19 -2.32 1.31
C LEU A 68 4.80 -0.84 1.20
N LEU A 69 5.37 0.03 2.05
CA LEU A 69 5.16 1.48 1.99
C LEU A 69 5.64 2.06 0.66
N THR A 70 6.75 1.56 0.13
CA THR A 70 7.25 1.99 -1.19
C THR A 70 6.29 1.65 -2.31
N ASP A 71 5.70 0.45 -2.29
CA ASP A 71 4.68 0.05 -3.28
C ASP A 71 3.40 0.87 -3.12
N PHE A 72 2.97 1.12 -1.89
CA PHE A 72 1.82 1.95 -1.59
C PHE A 72 2.00 3.38 -2.11
N LEU A 73 3.17 3.96 -1.87
CA LEU A 73 3.50 5.30 -2.34
C LEU A 73 3.57 5.38 -3.87
N ARG A 74 4.07 4.32 -4.54
CA ARG A 74 4.08 4.22 -6.02
C ARG A 74 2.68 4.11 -6.61
N MET A 75 1.78 3.41 -5.92
CA MET A 75 0.37 3.32 -6.33
C MET A 75 -0.29 4.70 -6.31
N MET A 76 -0.06 5.48 -5.26
CA MET A 76 -0.55 6.86 -5.15
C MET A 76 0.11 7.79 -6.18
N ALA A 77 1.43 7.67 -6.35
CA ALA A 77 2.24 8.49 -7.25
C ALA A 77 2.22 8.00 -8.72
N ALA A 78 1.18 7.28 -9.17
CA ALA A 78 1.16 6.68 -10.50
C ALA A 78 1.29 7.70 -11.65
N ASP A 79 0.90 8.97 -11.42
CA ASP A 79 1.06 10.10 -12.34
C ASP A 79 2.32 10.95 -12.07
N GLY A 80 3.16 10.51 -11.13
CA GLY A 80 4.37 11.19 -10.69
C GLY A 80 4.14 12.28 -9.64
N ARG A 81 2.93 12.43 -9.08
CA ARG A 81 2.64 13.41 -8.03
C ARG A 81 1.82 12.78 -6.90
N LEU A 82 2.04 13.26 -5.68
CA LEU A 82 1.15 13.01 -4.55
C LEU A 82 0.42 14.30 -4.20
N THR A 83 -0.90 14.23 -4.11
CA THR A 83 -1.75 15.27 -3.53
C THR A 83 -1.57 15.32 -2.00
N GLU A 84 -2.01 16.41 -1.36
CA GLU A 84 -1.95 16.54 0.10
C GLU A 84 -2.80 15.50 0.82
N ASP A 85 -3.97 15.15 0.26
CA ASP A 85 -4.85 14.11 0.80
C ASP A 85 -4.16 12.74 0.76
N GLU A 86 -3.47 12.41 -0.34
CA GLU A 86 -2.69 11.18 -0.47
C GLU A 86 -1.48 11.15 0.47
N LYS A 87 -0.81 12.28 0.69
CA LYS A 87 0.29 12.37 1.68
C LYS A 87 -0.23 12.12 3.08
N GLN A 88 -1.40 12.66 3.41
CA GLN A 88 -2.02 12.46 4.71
C GLN A 88 -2.43 10.99 4.89
N LEU A 89 -3.02 10.36 3.88
CA LEU A 89 -3.37 8.94 3.90
C LEU A 89 -2.13 8.05 4.05
N PHE A 90 -1.08 8.33 3.28
CA PHE A 90 0.21 7.64 3.39
C PHE A 90 0.80 7.76 4.80
N ALA A 91 0.79 8.96 5.38
CA ALA A 91 1.28 9.20 6.74
C ALA A 91 0.48 8.42 7.80
N ILE A 92 -0.85 8.30 7.65
CA ILE A 92 -1.69 7.49 8.54
C ILE A 92 -1.31 6.01 8.44
N CYS A 93 -1.15 5.47 7.23
CA CYS A 93 -0.75 4.07 7.02
C CYS A 93 0.65 3.79 7.57
N ALA A 94 1.61 4.69 7.35
CA ALA A 94 2.96 4.56 7.88
C ALA A 94 3.00 4.66 9.41
N ALA A 95 2.19 5.53 10.01
CA ALA A 95 2.07 5.61 11.46
C ALA A 95 1.47 4.32 12.07
N LYS A 96 0.49 3.69 11.40
CA LYS A 96 -0.04 2.36 11.81
C LYS A 96 1.03 1.27 11.77
N LEU A 97 2.00 1.41 10.86
CA LEU A 97 3.18 0.55 10.77
C LEU A 97 4.31 0.96 11.72
N GLY A 98 4.12 1.99 12.56
CA GLY A 98 5.10 2.45 13.55
C GLY A 98 6.23 3.33 13.01
N TYR A 99 6.10 3.87 11.81
CA TYR A 99 7.06 4.83 11.25
C TYR A 99 6.86 6.23 11.83
N SER A 100 7.97 6.96 12.05
CA SER A 100 7.93 8.35 12.48
C SER A 100 7.65 9.29 11.29
N GLY A 101 7.18 10.51 11.57
CA GLY A 101 6.95 11.51 10.52
C GLY A 101 8.21 11.86 9.71
N SER A 102 9.41 11.78 10.32
CA SER A 102 10.68 11.95 9.59
C SER A 102 10.97 10.80 8.64
N ASP A 103 10.66 9.56 9.01
CA ASP A 103 10.85 8.38 8.14
C ASP A 103 9.90 8.44 6.95
N VAL A 104 8.66 8.87 7.19
CA VAL A 104 7.63 9.09 6.17
C VAL A 104 8.09 10.12 5.13
N ASN A 105 8.57 11.28 5.57
CA ASN A 105 9.06 12.30 4.65
C ASN A 105 10.26 11.81 3.82
N ALA A 106 11.20 11.11 4.45
CA ALA A 106 12.34 10.53 3.73
C ALA A 106 11.92 9.48 2.67
N LEU A 107 10.88 8.68 2.98
CA LEU A 107 10.28 7.73 2.04
C LEU A 107 9.62 8.45 0.86
N ILE A 108 8.86 9.51 1.12
CA ILE A 108 8.21 10.34 0.09
C ILE A 108 9.27 10.94 -0.86
N ASP A 109 10.28 11.60 -0.29
CA ASP A 109 11.35 12.25 -1.07
C ASP A 109 12.12 11.25 -1.94
N ARG A 110 12.35 10.02 -1.45
CA ARG A 110 13.08 9.00 -2.18
C ARG A 110 12.33 8.47 -3.41
N VAL A 111 11.00 8.37 -3.33
CA VAL A 111 10.18 7.76 -4.37
C VAL A 111 9.63 8.80 -5.35
N VAL A 112 9.26 9.98 -4.86
CA VAL A 112 8.61 11.05 -5.64
C VAL A 112 9.57 12.21 -5.96
N GLY A 113 10.63 12.40 -5.17
CA GLY A 113 11.60 13.49 -5.36
C GLY A 113 12.61 13.28 -6.51
N LYS A 114 12.32 12.38 -7.46
CA LYS A 114 13.13 12.15 -8.68
C LYS A 114 12.38 12.58 -9.93
#